data_AF-A0A6S6XQ92-F1
#
_entry.id   AF-A0A6S6XQ92-F1
#
_cell.length_a   1.000
_cell.length_b   1.000
_cell.length_c   1.000
_cell.angle_alpha   90.00
_cell.angle_beta   90.00
_cell.angle_gamma   90.00
#
_symmetry.space_group_name_H-M   'P 1'
#
loop_
_entity.id
_entity.type
_entity.pdbx_description
1 polymer ?
#
loop_
_entity_poly.entity_id
_entity_poly.type
_entity_poly.pdbx_seq_one_letter_code
_entity_poly.pdbx_strand_id
1 'polypeptide(L)'
;METKDYVITDGDVYLAYDKTNGLTATKDKNKAKKYSYESACNVVNNHNIPKNDKRNYKVVCIYDLLDNKNDIHSFDVSQISNTKFDWNQKVNDFNSFYTELQTYKDDLHKLQEKNEAEICDLYHYIEFFDLSASQGFKAYKMLQKRLKLRRNIKDEEKRIGMFFNLNPAEAINGILYKKIDGINHQQYAPRILKELFNV
;
A
#
# COMPACT_ATOMS: atom_id res chain seq x y z
N MET A 1 12.38 -6.46 10.01
CA MET A 1 13.17 -6.00 11.16
C MET A 1 14.59 -5.83 10.65
N GLU A 2 15.07 -4.59 10.47
CA GLU A 2 16.43 -4.36 9.97
C GLU A 2 17.46 -4.87 10.96
N THR A 3 18.39 -5.70 10.49
CA THR A 3 19.53 -6.20 11.27
C THR A 3 20.51 -5.06 11.52
N LYS A 4 20.57 -4.58 12.76
CA LYS A 4 21.52 -3.53 13.17
C LYS A 4 22.89 -4.12 13.44
N ASP A 5 23.92 -3.49 12.87
CA ASP A 5 25.32 -3.84 13.10
C ASP A 5 25.95 -2.96 14.18
N TYR A 6 26.77 -3.59 15.03
CA TYR A 6 27.49 -2.96 16.14
C TYR A 6 29.00 -3.11 15.98
N VAL A 7 29.75 -2.13 16.49
CA VAL A 7 31.22 -2.13 16.56
C VAL A 7 31.67 -1.91 17.99
N ILE A 8 32.91 -2.29 18.30
CA ILE A 8 33.53 -2.08 19.60
C ILE A 8 34.59 -0.99 19.43
N THR A 9 34.48 0.08 20.21
CA THR A 9 35.33 1.27 20.11
C THR A 9 35.52 1.96 21.46
N ASP A 10 36.67 2.58 21.66
CA ASP A 10 36.93 3.46 22.81
C ASP A 10 36.63 4.94 22.52
N GLY A 11 36.24 5.26 21.28
CA GLY A 11 36.01 6.62 20.79
C GLY A 11 37.05 7.05 19.75
N ASP A 12 38.28 6.54 19.82
CA ASP A 12 39.38 6.91 18.92
C ASP A 12 39.76 5.78 17.96
N VAL A 13 39.63 4.53 18.40
CA VAL A 13 39.92 3.32 17.61
C VAL A 13 38.80 2.30 17.67
N TYR A 14 38.76 1.44 16.66
CA TYR A 14 37.79 0.35 16.50
C TYR A 14 38.50 -1.00 16.56
N LEU A 15 37.84 -2.03 17.08
CA LEU A 15 38.38 -3.38 17.04
C LEU A 15 38.08 -4.08 15.70
N ALA A 16 39.11 -4.68 15.13
CA ALA A 16 39.09 -5.42 13.88
C ALA A 16 39.86 -6.73 14.02
N TYR A 17 39.69 -7.63 13.06
CA TYR A 17 40.54 -8.82 12.95
C TYR A 17 41.63 -8.58 11.91
N ASP A 18 42.87 -8.94 12.25
CA ASP A 18 43.97 -8.94 11.30
C ASP A 18 43.89 -10.13 10.33
N LYS A 19 44.85 -10.23 9.41
CA LYS A 19 44.94 -11.32 8.43
C LYS A 19 45.15 -12.70 9.07
N THR A 20 45.54 -12.75 10.34
CA THR A 20 45.77 -13.95 11.14
C THR A 20 44.65 -14.22 12.14
N ASN A 21 43.50 -13.54 12.02
CA ASN A 21 42.36 -13.60 12.94
C ASN A 21 42.68 -13.20 14.40
N GLY A 22 43.76 -12.45 14.63
CA GLY A 22 44.05 -11.76 15.88
C GLY A 22 43.20 -10.50 16.02
N LEU A 23 42.71 -10.22 17.24
CA LEU A 23 41.97 -8.99 17.52
C LEU A 23 42.95 -7.82 17.61
N THR A 24 42.75 -6.78 16.80
CA THR A 24 43.63 -5.62 16.68
C THR A 24 42.83 -4.31 16.67
N ALA A 25 43.46 -3.20 17.06
CA ALA A 25 42.85 -1.88 17.00
C ALA A 25 43.18 -1.19 15.67
N THR A 26 42.17 -0.57 15.05
CA THR A 26 42.29 0.20 13.81
C THR A 26 41.60 1.55 13.94
N LYS A 27 42.19 2.59 13.37
CA LYS A 27 41.53 3.91 13.22
C LYS A 27 40.51 3.94 12.07
N ASP A 28 40.63 2.99 11.15
CA ASP A 28 39.78 2.88 9.97
C ASP A 28 38.46 2.17 10.32
N LYS A 29 37.37 2.95 10.42
CA LYS A 29 36.01 2.47 10.75
C LYS A 29 35.51 1.39 9.78
N ASN A 30 35.92 1.43 8.51
CA ASN A 30 35.45 0.47 7.51
C ASN A 30 36.06 -0.93 7.71
N LYS A 31 37.21 -1.01 8.38
CA LYS A 31 37.86 -2.27 8.74
C LYS A 31 37.39 -2.83 10.08
N ALA A 32 36.60 -2.06 10.84
CA ALA A 32 36.05 -2.51 12.11
C ALA A 32 35.20 -3.77 11.90
N LYS A 33 35.31 -4.72 12.84
CA LYS A 33 34.47 -5.91 12.78
C LYS A 33 33.05 -5.55 13.21
N LYS A 34 32.10 -5.96 12.38
CA LYS A 34 30.66 -5.84 12.64
C LYS A 34 30.14 -7.06 13.38
N TYR A 35 29.29 -6.81 14.36
CA TYR A 35 28.71 -7.81 15.25
C TYR A 35 27.22 -7.57 15.43
N SER A 36 26.47 -8.60 15.83
CA SER A 36 25.22 -8.38 16.56
C SER A 36 25.53 -7.82 17.95
N TYR A 37 24.56 -7.14 18.59
CA TYR A 37 24.74 -6.56 19.93
C TYR A 37 25.26 -7.58 20.95
N GLU A 38 24.63 -8.75 21.01
CA GLU A 38 24.99 -9.83 21.94
C GLU A 38 26.42 -10.34 21.70
N SER A 39 26.79 -10.51 20.42
CA SER A 39 28.14 -10.95 20.05
C SER A 39 29.20 -9.91 20.43
N ALA A 40 28.90 -8.61 20.27
CA ALA A 40 29.81 -7.53 20.63
C ALA A 40 30.04 -7.46 22.14
N CYS A 41 28.96 -7.56 22.94
CA CYS A 41 29.04 -7.60 24.40
C CYS A 41 29.89 -8.80 24.87
N ASN A 42 29.73 -9.96 24.24
CA ASN A 42 30.53 -11.14 24.57
C ASN A 42 32.03 -10.92 24.29
N VAL A 43 32.38 -10.29 23.16
CA VAL A 43 33.79 -9.99 22.83
C VAL A 43 34.41 -9.03 23.84
N VAL A 44 33.68 -7.98 24.27
CA VAL A 44 34.16 -7.05 25.32
C VAL A 44 34.34 -7.75 26.66
N ASN A 45 33.41 -8.63 27.02
CA ASN A 45 33.41 -9.31 28.31
C ASN A 45 34.35 -10.53 28.38
N ASN A 46 34.73 -11.12 27.24
CA ASN A 46 35.65 -12.26 27.17
C ASN A 46 37.12 -11.90 27.43
N HIS A 47 37.99 -12.90 27.58
CA HIS A 47 39.42 -12.73 27.88
C HIS A 47 40.26 -12.21 26.69
N ASN A 48 39.65 -11.94 25.54
CA ASN A 48 40.33 -11.41 24.35
C ASN A 48 40.73 -9.93 24.48
N ILE A 49 40.21 -9.22 25.49
CA ILE A 49 40.61 -7.85 25.83
C ILE A 49 41.18 -7.84 27.25
N PRO A 50 42.38 -7.28 27.49
CA PRO A 50 42.95 -7.14 28.83
C PRO A 50 42.01 -6.38 29.78
N LYS A 51 41.91 -6.79 31.05
CA LYS A 51 40.97 -6.22 32.03
C LYS A 51 41.05 -4.69 32.18
N ASN A 52 42.25 -4.13 32.03
CA ASN A 52 42.46 -2.68 32.13
C ASN A 52 41.87 -1.93 30.92
N ASP A 53 41.90 -2.55 29.74
CA ASP A 53 41.44 -1.94 28.49
C ASP A 53 39.93 -2.10 28.29
N LYS A 54 39.31 -3.12 28.90
CA LYS A 54 37.85 -3.35 28.86
C LYS A 54 37.03 -2.14 29.29
N ARG A 55 37.56 -1.31 30.18
CA ARG A 55 36.87 -0.10 30.67
C ARG A 55 36.80 1.01 29.62
N ASN A 56 37.68 0.97 28.63
CA ASN A 56 37.78 1.98 27.59
C ASN A 56 36.90 1.65 26.39
N TYR A 57 36.78 0.36 26.04
CA TYR A 57 35.98 -0.09 24.91
C TYR A 57 34.50 -0.22 25.23
N LYS A 58 33.66 0.34 24.35
CA LYS A 58 32.19 0.30 24.41
C LYS A 58 31.63 -0.30 23.13
N VAL A 59 30.49 -0.97 23.26
CA VAL A 59 29.70 -1.45 22.11
C VAL A 59 28.85 -0.29 21.61
N VAL A 60 29.02 0.09 20.35
CA VAL A 60 28.31 1.22 19.73
C VAL A 60 27.62 0.77 18.44
N CYS A 61 26.39 1.22 18.25
CA CYS A 61 25.64 0.99 17.02
C CYS A 61 26.27 1.78 15.86
N ILE A 62 26.46 1.15 14.70
CA ILE A 62 27.13 1.81 13.55
C ILE A 62 26.37 3.04 13.07
N TYR A 63 25.04 3.03 13.20
CA TYR A 63 24.15 4.12 12.78
C TYR A 63 24.28 5.35 13.70
N ASP A 64 24.53 5.16 15.00
CA ASP A 64 24.72 6.27 15.95
C ASP A 64 26.09 6.96 15.74
N LEU A 65 27.04 6.27 15.09
CA LEU A 65 28.35 6.82 14.69
C LEU A 65 28.30 7.60 13.36
N LEU A 66 27.14 7.74 12.73
CA LEU A 66 26.94 8.58 11.54
C LEU A 66 26.53 10.03 11.90
N ASP A 67 26.25 10.31 13.18
CA ASP A 67 25.89 11.66 13.67
C ASP A 67 27.10 12.56 13.98
N ASN A 68 28.32 12.09 13.76
CA ASN A 68 29.48 12.99 13.74
C ASN A 68 29.53 13.71 12.39
N LYS A 69 28.85 14.87 12.39
CA LYS A 69 29.08 16.03 11.51
C LYS A 69 30.51 16.04 10.99
N ASN A 70 30.73 15.69 9.72
CA ASN A 70 31.76 16.26 8.83
C ASN A 70 31.88 15.60 7.45
N ASP A 71 31.17 14.53 7.12
CA ASP A 71 31.16 13.97 5.74
C ASP A 71 29.75 13.60 5.23
N ILE A 72 28.76 14.41 5.58
CA ILE A 72 27.63 14.57 4.66
C ILE A 72 28.17 15.58 3.65
N HIS A 73 28.52 15.13 2.44
CA HIS A 73 28.33 15.98 1.28
C HIS A 73 26.87 16.39 1.40
N SER A 74 26.62 17.60 1.94
CA SER A 74 25.28 18.12 2.11
C SER A 74 24.66 17.95 0.74
N PHE A 75 23.72 17.03 0.61
CA PHE A 75 22.95 16.94 -0.61
C PHE A 75 22.27 18.29 -0.66
N ASP A 76 22.82 19.19 -1.44
CA ASP A 76 22.39 20.56 -1.47
C ASP A 76 21.00 20.50 -2.07
N VAL A 77 19.98 20.54 -1.20
CA VAL A 77 18.57 20.45 -1.58
C VAL A 77 18.23 21.58 -2.56
N SER A 78 19.05 22.64 -2.64
CA SER A 78 18.93 23.69 -3.66
C SER A 78 19.28 23.25 -5.08
N GLN A 79 19.95 22.10 -5.26
CA GLN A 79 20.20 21.47 -6.57
C GLN A 79 19.00 20.63 -7.06
N ILE A 80 18.03 20.32 -6.19
CA ILE A 80 16.75 19.74 -6.60
C ILE A 80 15.95 20.88 -7.23
N SER A 81 15.70 20.80 -8.54
CA SER A 81 15.05 21.82 -9.39
C SER A 81 14.13 22.79 -8.64
N ASN A 82 14.27 24.10 -8.93
CA ASN A 82 13.59 25.27 -8.33
C ASN A 82 12.07 25.21 -8.11
N THR A 83 11.37 24.15 -8.47
CA THR A 83 10.02 23.85 -7.99
C THR A 83 10.09 23.10 -6.67
N LYS A 84 10.10 23.84 -5.55
CA LYS A 84 9.91 23.29 -4.21
C LYS A 84 8.66 22.40 -4.22
N PHE A 85 8.83 21.10 -3.99
CA PHE A 85 7.72 20.15 -3.91
C PHE A 85 6.89 20.46 -2.66
N ASP A 86 5.67 20.99 -2.84
CA ASP A 86 4.78 21.35 -1.74
C ASP A 86 4.08 20.10 -1.19
N TRP A 87 4.71 19.50 -0.18
CA TRP A 87 4.19 18.32 0.50
C TRP A 87 2.80 18.55 1.13
N ASN A 88 2.53 19.75 1.65
CA ASN A 88 1.23 20.06 2.25
C ASN A 88 0.14 20.08 1.18
N GLN A 89 0.42 20.71 0.04
CA GLN A 89 -0.50 20.69 -1.09
C GLN A 89 -0.75 19.26 -1.57
N LYS A 90 0.29 18.41 -1.64
CA LYS A 90 0.12 17.00 -2.08
C LYS A 90 -0.72 16.16 -1.12
N VAL A 91 -0.56 16.39 0.18
CA VAL A 91 -1.41 15.76 1.20
C VAL A 91 -2.87 16.24 1.05
N ASN A 92 -3.08 17.53 0.81
CA ASN A 92 -4.41 18.08 0.57
C ASN A 92 -5.05 17.51 -0.71
N ASP A 93 -4.31 17.43 -1.81
CA ASP A 93 -4.75 16.83 -3.07
C ASP A 93 -5.21 15.38 -2.83
N PHE A 94 -4.40 14.60 -2.11
CA PHE A 94 -4.71 13.21 -1.79
C PHE A 94 -5.96 13.06 -0.91
N ASN A 95 -6.08 13.89 0.14
CA ASN A 95 -7.24 13.87 1.03
C ASN A 95 -8.53 14.28 0.31
N SER A 96 -8.48 15.28 -0.57
CA SER A 96 -9.62 15.70 -1.38
C SER A 96 -10.07 14.55 -2.28
N PHE A 97 -9.12 13.96 -3.02
CA PHE A 97 -9.39 12.83 -3.89
C PHE A 97 -10.02 11.64 -3.13
N TYR A 98 -9.46 11.28 -1.97
CA TYR A 98 -10.00 10.17 -1.18
C TYR A 98 -11.40 10.48 -0.63
N THR A 99 -11.65 11.73 -0.24
CA THR A 99 -12.97 12.18 0.25
C THR A 99 -14.03 12.12 -0.86
N GLU A 100 -13.66 12.50 -2.09
CA GLU A 100 -14.52 12.36 -3.27
C GLU A 100 -14.88 10.90 -3.54
N LEU A 101 -13.88 9.99 -3.48
CA LEU A 101 -14.14 8.56 -3.61
C LEU A 101 -15.09 8.06 -2.52
N GLN A 102 -14.87 8.42 -1.26
CA GLN A 102 -15.73 7.99 -0.16
C GLN A 102 -17.18 8.47 -0.35
N THR A 103 -17.35 9.74 -0.70
CA THR A 103 -18.68 10.33 -0.96
C THR A 103 -19.38 9.60 -2.11
N TYR A 104 -18.68 9.35 -3.21
CA TYR A 104 -19.23 8.62 -4.36
C TYR A 104 -19.64 7.19 -3.99
N LYS A 105 -18.84 6.49 -3.18
CA LYS A 105 -19.17 5.15 -2.66
C LYS A 105 -20.46 5.16 -1.84
N ASP A 106 -20.60 6.13 -0.95
CA ASP A 106 -21.76 6.24 -0.07
C ASP A 106 -23.04 6.53 -0.87
N ASP A 107 -22.93 7.34 -1.93
CA ASP A 107 -24.05 7.63 -2.82
C ASP A 107 -24.42 6.43 -3.70
N LEU A 108 -23.44 5.66 -4.19
CA LEU A 108 -23.69 4.37 -4.86
C LEU A 108 -24.43 3.39 -3.94
N HIS A 109 -24.04 3.32 -2.67
CA HIS A 109 -24.70 2.44 -1.69
C HIS A 109 -26.17 2.81 -1.49
N LYS A 110 -26.47 4.09 -1.25
CA LYS A 110 -27.86 4.58 -1.14
C LYS A 110 -28.66 4.29 -2.41
N LEU A 111 -28.04 4.48 -3.58
CA LEU A 111 -28.69 4.21 -4.87
C LEU A 111 -28.96 2.72 -5.05
N GLN A 112 -28.04 1.85 -4.60
CA GLN A 112 -28.20 0.40 -4.62
C GLN A 112 -29.35 -0.04 -3.70
N GLU A 113 -29.36 0.40 -2.45
CA GLU A 113 -30.41 0.08 -1.47
C GLU A 113 -31.79 0.43 -2.03
N LYS A 114 -31.95 1.65 -2.53
CA LYS A 114 -33.19 2.10 -3.16
C LYS A 114 -33.57 1.22 -4.36
N ASN A 115 -32.62 0.93 -5.24
CA ASN A 115 -32.90 0.16 -6.45
C ASN A 115 -33.27 -1.30 -6.15
N GLU A 116 -32.66 -1.93 -5.13
CA GLU A 116 -33.03 -3.29 -4.71
C GLU A 116 -34.40 -3.31 -4.05
N ALA A 117 -34.75 -2.31 -3.23
CA ALA A 117 -36.10 -2.17 -2.68
C ALA A 117 -37.14 -2.06 -3.80
N GLU A 118 -36.92 -1.20 -4.80
CA GLU A 118 -37.82 -1.06 -5.96
C GLU A 118 -37.93 -2.36 -6.79
N ILE A 119 -36.84 -3.13 -6.93
CA ILE A 119 -36.88 -4.45 -7.59
C ILE A 119 -37.74 -5.44 -6.78
N CYS A 120 -37.57 -5.45 -5.45
CA CYS A 120 -38.33 -6.30 -4.55
C CYS A 120 -39.83 -5.99 -4.63
N ASP A 121 -40.21 -4.71 -4.58
CA ASP A 121 -41.59 -4.26 -4.74
C ASP A 121 -42.18 -4.71 -6.08
N LEU A 122 -41.40 -4.62 -7.17
CA LEU A 122 -41.85 -5.08 -8.49
C LEU A 122 -42.03 -6.60 -8.55
N TYR A 123 -41.18 -7.38 -7.88
CA TYR A 123 -41.39 -8.82 -7.78
C TYR A 123 -42.66 -9.15 -7.01
N HIS A 124 -42.87 -8.55 -5.84
CA HIS A 124 -44.09 -8.74 -5.07
C HIS A 124 -45.34 -8.28 -5.82
N TYR A 125 -45.26 -7.18 -6.57
CA TYR A 125 -46.37 -6.71 -7.40
C TYR A 125 -46.74 -7.72 -8.49
N ILE A 126 -45.75 -8.38 -9.10
CA ILE A 126 -45.97 -9.42 -10.11
C ILE A 126 -46.48 -10.72 -9.46
N GLU A 127 -46.04 -11.04 -8.25
CA GLU A 127 -46.39 -12.26 -7.53
C GLU A 127 -47.82 -12.22 -6.95
N PHE A 128 -48.21 -11.09 -6.35
CA PHE A 128 -49.45 -11.01 -5.56
C PHE A 128 -50.70 -10.59 -6.32
N PHE A 129 -50.56 -10.09 -7.55
CA PHE A 129 -51.69 -9.56 -8.31
C PHE A 129 -51.82 -10.26 -9.67
N ASP A 130 -53.06 -10.61 -10.03
CA ASP A 130 -53.39 -11.08 -11.39
C ASP A 130 -53.36 -9.90 -12.38
N LEU A 131 -52.20 -9.67 -12.98
CA LEU A 131 -51.97 -8.56 -13.89
C LEU A 131 -52.57 -8.84 -15.29
N SER A 132 -53.29 -7.87 -15.83
CA SER A 132 -53.61 -7.87 -17.27
C SER A 132 -52.33 -7.78 -18.11
N ALA A 133 -52.41 -8.17 -19.38
CA ALA A 133 -51.26 -8.11 -20.30
C ALA A 133 -50.59 -6.71 -20.35
N SER A 134 -51.40 -5.64 -20.31
CA SER A 134 -50.90 -4.26 -20.28
C SER A 134 -50.16 -3.94 -18.98
N GLN A 135 -50.73 -4.32 -17.84
CA GLN A 135 -50.11 -4.12 -16.53
C GLN A 135 -48.82 -4.93 -16.39
N GLY A 136 -48.83 -6.20 -16.81
CA GLY A 136 -47.66 -7.08 -16.82
C GLY A 136 -46.53 -6.52 -17.69
N PHE A 137 -46.84 -6.04 -18.89
CA PHE A 137 -45.83 -5.39 -19.75
C PHE A 137 -45.24 -4.14 -19.10
N LYS A 138 -46.06 -3.31 -18.45
CA LYS A 138 -45.58 -2.13 -17.72
C LYS A 138 -44.64 -2.52 -16.57
N ALA A 139 -45.02 -3.51 -15.75
CA ALA A 139 -44.19 -4.02 -14.65
C ALA A 139 -42.86 -4.58 -15.18
N TYR A 140 -42.88 -5.35 -16.27
CA TYR A 140 -41.69 -5.84 -16.94
C TYR A 140 -40.75 -4.70 -17.37
N LYS A 141 -41.28 -3.63 -18.00
CA LYS A 141 -40.44 -2.50 -18.43
C LYS A 141 -39.84 -1.75 -17.26
N MET A 142 -40.57 -1.61 -16.15
CA MET A 142 -40.05 -1.02 -14.91
C MET A 142 -38.93 -1.90 -14.34
N LEU A 143 -39.15 -3.20 -14.21
CA LEU A 143 -38.15 -4.16 -13.72
C LEU A 143 -36.90 -4.16 -14.61
N GLN A 144 -37.07 -4.22 -15.93
CA GLN A 144 -35.96 -4.17 -16.89
C GLN A 144 -35.10 -2.90 -16.69
N LYS A 145 -35.72 -1.74 -16.46
CA LYS A 145 -35.00 -0.49 -16.18
C LYS A 145 -34.17 -0.60 -14.89
N ARG A 146 -34.73 -1.19 -13.82
CA ARG A 146 -34.03 -1.35 -12.53
C ARG A 146 -32.94 -2.40 -12.56
N LEU A 147 -33.12 -3.47 -13.33
CA LEU A 147 -32.08 -4.48 -13.56
C LEU A 147 -30.89 -3.91 -14.35
N LYS A 148 -31.15 -3.04 -15.34
CA LYS A 148 -30.09 -2.29 -16.04
C LYS A 148 -29.37 -1.33 -15.10
N LEU A 149 -30.12 -0.57 -14.30
CA LEU A 149 -29.54 0.33 -13.31
C LEU A 149 -28.68 -0.42 -12.29
N ARG A 150 -29.16 -1.57 -11.78
CA ARG A 150 -28.39 -2.45 -10.88
C ARG A 150 -27.05 -2.88 -11.48
N ARG A 151 -27.03 -3.20 -12.78
CA ARG A 151 -25.79 -3.55 -13.48
C ARG A 151 -24.83 -2.37 -13.50
N ASN A 152 -25.31 -1.19 -13.88
CA ASN A 152 -24.49 0.02 -13.90
C ASN A 152 -23.92 0.33 -12.50
N ILE A 153 -24.73 0.25 -11.44
CA ILE A 153 -24.28 0.43 -10.05
C ILE A 153 -23.14 -0.54 -9.73
N LYS A 154 -23.31 -1.84 -10.00
CA LYS A 154 -22.27 -2.85 -9.76
C LYS A 154 -20.98 -2.60 -10.55
N ASP A 155 -21.11 -2.04 -11.75
CA ASP A 155 -19.96 -1.70 -12.58
C ASP A 155 -19.22 -0.48 -12.00
N GLU A 156 -19.92 0.54 -11.51
CA GLU A 156 -19.31 1.65 -10.76
C GLU A 156 -18.69 1.20 -9.44
N GLU A 157 -19.34 0.28 -8.70
CA GLU A 157 -18.78 -0.29 -7.47
C GLU A 157 -17.46 -1.02 -7.72
N LYS A 158 -17.34 -1.75 -8.84
CA LYS A 158 -16.07 -2.36 -9.25
C LYS A 158 -15.02 -1.29 -9.54
N ARG A 159 -15.38 -0.24 -10.29
CA ARG A 159 -14.44 0.85 -10.64
C ARG A 159 -13.93 1.54 -9.39
N ILE A 160 -14.82 1.95 -8.48
CA ILE A 160 -14.39 2.61 -7.24
C ILE A 160 -13.59 1.66 -6.35
N GLY A 161 -13.95 0.38 -6.31
CA GLY A 161 -13.19 -0.66 -5.62
C GLY A 161 -11.75 -0.80 -6.15
N MET A 162 -11.51 -0.57 -7.44
CA MET A 162 -10.15 -0.54 -8.01
C MET A 162 -9.32 0.64 -7.50
N PHE A 163 -9.93 1.79 -7.24
CA PHE A 163 -9.24 2.95 -6.67
C PHE A 163 -8.93 2.79 -5.18
N PHE A 164 -9.84 2.20 -4.40
CA PHE A 164 -9.56 1.92 -2.98
C PHE A 164 -8.50 0.83 -2.78
N ASN A 165 -8.44 -0.14 -3.69
CA ASN A 165 -7.43 -1.22 -3.65
C ASN A 165 -6.26 -0.95 -4.59
N LEU A 166 -6.01 0.31 -4.93
CA LEU A 166 -5.04 0.68 -5.94
C LEU A 166 -3.63 0.28 -5.53
N ASN A 167 -2.97 -0.51 -6.37
CA ASN A 167 -1.53 -0.64 -6.34
C ASN A 167 -0.90 0.45 -7.22
N PRO A 168 -0.11 1.39 -6.68
CA PRO A 168 0.48 2.49 -7.45
C PRO A 168 1.29 2.02 -8.67
N ALA A 169 1.95 0.86 -8.59
CA ALA A 169 2.68 0.28 -9.72
C ALA A 169 1.75 -0.13 -10.87
N GLU A 170 0.51 -0.57 -10.57
CA GLU A 170 -0.49 -0.90 -11.59
C GLU A 170 -1.06 0.35 -12.28
N ALA A 171 -1.21 1.46 -11.55
CA ALA A 171 -1.62 2.74 -12.13
C ALA A 171 -0.58 3.24 -13.14
N ILE A 172 0.69 3.28 -12.73
CA ILE A 172 1.79 3.79 -13.56
C ILE A 172 1.96 2.96 -14.84
N ASN A 173 1.82 1.63 -14.74
CA ASN A 173 2.01 0.73 -15.88
C ASN A 173 0.77 0.57 -16.78
N GLY A 174 -0.26 1.41 -16.60
CA GLY A 174 -1.45 1.40 -17.45
C GLY A 174 -2.42 0.23 -17.21
N ILE A 175 -2.13 -0.64 -16.23
CA ILE A 175 -2.95 -1.83 -15.91
C ILE A 175 -4.31 -1.41 -15.39
N LEU A 176 -4.36 -0.36 -14.55
CA LEU A 176 -5.61 0.17 -14.02
C LEU A 176 -6.57 0.60 -15.13
N TYR A 177 -6.08 1.30 -16.16
CA TYR A 177 -6.88 1.72 -17.31
C TYR A 177 -7.49 0.52 -18.04
N LYS A 178 -6.70 -0.54 -18.26
CA LYS A 178 -7.20 -1.77 -18.89
C LYS A 178 -8.27 -2.47 -18.03
N LYS A 179 -8.10 -2.48 -16.71
CA LYS A 179 -9.10 -3.06 -15.78
C LYS A 179 -10.42 -2.28 -15.82
N ILE A 180 -10.35 -0.94 -15.82
CA ILE A 180 -11.53 -0.07 -15.91
C ILE A 180 -12.24 -0.27 -17.26
N ASP A 181 -11.49 -0.28 -18.36
CA ASP A 181 -12.04 -0.49 -19.70
C ASP A 181 -12.68 -1.88 -19.87
N GLY A 182 -12.07 -2.91 -19.28
CA GLY A 182 -12.59 -4.27 -19.29
C GLY A 182 -13.98 -4.41 -18.67
N ILE A 183 -14.40 -3.50 -17.76
CA ILE A 183 -15.75 -3.49 -17.19
C ILE A 183 -16.80 -3.18 -18.27
N ASN A 184 -16.50 -2.28 -19.21
CA ASN A 184 -17.43 -1.85 -20.26
C ASN A 184 -17.77 -2.97 -21.25
N HIS A 185 -16.88 -3.96 -21.35
CA HIS A 185 -16.96 -5.03 -22.34
C HIS A 185 -17.49 -6.35 -21.76
N GLN A 186 -17.94 -6.36 -20.49
CA GLN A 186 -18.43 -7.58 -19.86
C GLN A 186 -19.74 -8.06 -20.51
N GLN A 187 -19.74 -9.30 -20.97
CA GLN A 187 -20.91 -9.96 -21.53
C GLN A 187 -21.50 -10.98 -20.55
N TYR A 188 -22.82 -11.06 -20.51
CA TYR A 188 -23.51 -12.05 -19.70
C TYR A 188 -23.48 -13.42 -20.39
N ALA A 189 -23.01 -14.44 -19.67
CA ALA A 189 -23.09 -15.82 -20.11
C ALA A 189 -24.34 -16.49 -19.49
N PRO A 190 -25.32 -16.93 -20.31
CA PRO A 190 -26.51 -17.61 -19.82
C PRO A 190 -26.18 -18.95 -19.15
N ARG A 191 -26.80 -19.22 -18.00
CA ARG A 191 -26.51 -20.43 -17.19
C ARG A 191 -27.51 -21.55 -17.44
N ILE A 192 -28.81 -21.24 -17.30
CA ILE A 192 -29.90 -22.22 -17.37
C ILE A 192 -30.72 -22.04 -18.66
N LEU A 193 -31.43 -20.91 -18.79
CA LEU A 193 -32.30 -20.61 -19.93
C LEU A 193 -31.48 -20.04 -21.11
N LYS A 194 -30.62 -20.87 -21.70
CA LYS A 194 -29.68 -20.45 -22.76
C LYS A 194 -30.41 -20.06 -24.05
N GLU A 195 -31.51 -20.74 -24.33
CA GLU A 195 -32.36 -20.55 -25.50
C GLU A 195 -32.91 -19.13 -25.64
N LEU A 196 -33.14 -18.42 -24.53
CA LEU A 196 -33.61 -17.03 -24.54
C LEU A 196 -32.58 -16.02 -25.09
N PHE A 197 -31.32 -16.45 -25.23
CA PHE A 197 -30.21 -15.60 -25.69
C PHE A 197 -29.73 -15.98 -27.09
N ASN A 198 -30.42 -16.90 -27.76
CA ASN A 198 -30.21 -17.23 -29.17
C ASN A 198 -31.04 -16.29 -30.07
N VAL A 199 -30.94 -14.98 -29.81
CA VAL A 199 -31.65 -13.93 -30.57
C VAL A 199 -30.81 -13.50 -31.77
#